data_AF-V4VVB8-F1
#
_entry.id   AF-V4VVB8-F1
#
_cell.length_a   1.000
_cell.length_b   1.000
_cell.length_c   1.000
_cell.angle_alpha   90.00
_cell.angle_beta   90.00
_cell.angle_gamma   90.00
#
_symmetry.space_group_name_H-M   'P 1'
#
loop_
_entity.id
_entity.type
_entity.pdbx_description
1 polymer ?
#
loop_
_entity_poly.entity_id
_entity_poly.type
_entity_poly.pdbx_seq_one_letter_code
_entity_poly.pdbx_strand_id
1 'polypeptide(L)'
;MDSTGTNSNMEEYSAASTVIKFDKPIPLLRGPVPHDDPSSGSYLLAFRSHQSWASAYESCESKVLSQCEHGARIGCSVNASKKCKPPWWRNLIGQRPADFKEREDCEVREMEACLIVAKDKCAGFAKDRLLRPFQDARIAGRVGPKEVEKLVCWASLPETERSLWRDLIGSEWLGEREFRVRTNYRAADLLGSDNNYKRFLG
;
A
#
# COMPACT_ATOMS: atom_id res chain seq x y z
N MET A 1 -3.27 2.64 67.51
CA MET A 1 -4.56 2.65 66.78
C MET A 1 -4.72 4.03 66.21
N ASP A 2 -4.39 4.23 64.94
CA ASP A 2 -5.07 5.24 64.16
C ASP A 2 -5.06 4.80 62.69
N SER A 3 -6.26 4.48 62.22
CA SER A 3 -6.51 3.91 60.91
C SER A 3 -6.69 5.04 59.92
N THR A 4 -5.63 5.42 59.22
CA THR A 4 -5.74 6.24 58.01
C THR A 4 -6.12 5.34 56.83
N GLY A 5 -7.37 4.85 56.86
CA GLY A 5 -8.01 4.23 55.71
C GLY A 5 -8.35 5.31 54.69
N THR A 6 -7.38 5.66 53.84
CA THR A 6 -7.62 6.51 52.68
C THR A 6 -8.50 5.77 51.68
N ASN A 7 -9.55 6.44 51.22
CA ASN A 7 -10.59 5.99 50.30
C ASN A 7 -10.03 5.45 48.96
N SER A 8 -9.51 4.22 48.92
CA SER A 8 -9.13 3.53 47.69
C SER A 8 -10.34 3.15 46.80
N ASN A 9 -11.55 3.25 47.35
CA ASN A 9 -12.78 2.82 46.71
C ASN A 9 -13.37 3.87 45.74
N MET A 10 -12.99 5.15 45.84
CA MET A 10 -13.59 6.22 45.01
C MET A 10 -13.00 6.34 43.60
N GLU A 11 -11.78 5.86 43.36
CA GLU A 11 -11.18 5.86 42.02
C GLU A 11 -11.82 4.80 41.11
N GLU A 12 -12.30 3.70 41.69
CA GLU A 12 -12.93 2.59 40.97
C GLU A 12 -14.28 2.99 40.34
N TYR A 13 -15.00 3.92 40.96
CA TYR A 13 -16.28 4.47 40.46
C TYR A 13 -16.14 5.80 39.70
N SER A 14 -14.92 6.20 39.33
CA SER A 14 -14.71 7.42 38.54
C SER A 14 -15.36 7.29 37.16
N ALA A 15 -16.06 8.33 36.71
CA ALA A 15 -16.62 8.39 35.35
C ALA A 15 -15.55 8.18 34.26
N ALA A 16 -14.27 8.47 34.55
CA ALA A 16 -13.16 8.18 33.64
C ALA A 16 -12.92 6.67 33.44
N SER A 17 -13.26 5.83 34.42
CA SER A 17 -13.16 4.35 34.39
C SER A 17 -14.15 3.73 33.41
N THR A 18 -15.30 4.38 33.18
CA THR A 18 -16.36 3.89 32.28
C THR A 18 -16.31 4.53 30.88
N VAL A 19 -15.39 5.47 30.63
CA VAL A 19 -15.24 6.12 29.32
C VAL A 19 -14.42 5.24 28.39
N ILE A 20 -15.10 4.56 27.47
CA ILE A 20 -14.47 3.93 26.32
C ILE A 20 -14.08 5.03 25.34
N LYS A 21 -12.78 5.35 25.27
CA LYS A 21 -12.27 6.24 24.23
C LYS A 21 -12.29 5.48 22.91
N PHE A 22 -13.17 5.89 22.01
CA PHE A 22 -13.07 5.46 20.63
C PHE A 22 -11.76 5.98 20.05
N ASP A 23 -11.07 5.10 19.32
CA ASP A 23 -9.93 5.53 18.53
C ASP A 23 -10.35 6.64 17.58
N LYS A 24 -9.47 7.64 17.44
CA LYS A 24 -9.69 8.70 16.46
C LYS A 24 -9.91 8.05 15.10
N PRO A 25 -10.88 8.52 14.30
CA PRO A 25 -11.16 7.93 13.00
C PRO A 25 -9.89 7.94 12.15
N ILE A 26 -9.56 6.79 11.55
CA ILE A 26 -8.41 6.67 10.65
C ILE A 26 -8.65 7.65 9.50
N PRO A 27 -7.73 8.60 9.24
CA PRO A 27 -7.91 9.56 8.18
C PRO A 27 -8.00 8.83 6.84
N LEU A 28 -9.00 9.20 6.03
CA LEU A 28 -9.20 8.63 4.71
C LEU A 28 -7.94 8.83 3.85
N LEU A 29 -7.50 7.75 3.20
CA LEU A 29 -6.34 7.75 2.29
C LEU A 29 -6.54 8.70 1.10
N ARG A 30 -7.79 8.84 0.66
CA ARG A 30 -8.20 9.70 -0.45
C ARG A 30 -9.28 10.66 0.01
N GLY A 31 -9.23 11.89 -0.49
CA GLY A 31 -10.24 12.92 -0.26
C GLY A 31 -10.82 13.44 -1.57
N PRO A 32 -11.97 14.12 -1.52
CA PRO A 32 -12.57 14.72 -2.71
C PRO A 32 -11.70 15.86 -3.26
N VAL A 33 -11.51 15.87 -4.57
CA VAL A 33 -10.84 16.93 -5.34
C VAL A 33 -11.76 17.32 -6.49
N PRO A 34 -11.90 18.63 -6.81
CA PRO A 34 -12.70 19.08 -7.95
C PRO A 34 -12.27 18.40 -9.25
N HIS A 35 -13.24 18.08 -10.09
CA HIS A 35 -13.02 17.48 -11.39
C HIS A 35 -14.02 18.07 -12.39
N ASP A 36 -13.50 18.50 -13.54
CA ASP A 36 -14.26 19.28 -14.52
C ASP A 36 -14.99 18.42 -15.57
N ASP A 37 -14.99 17.09 -15.42
CA ASP A 37 -15.72 16.19 -16.32
C ASP A 37 -17.18 15.98 -15.86
N PRO A 38 -18.17 16.43 -16.65
CA PRO A 38 -19.58 16.28 -16.31
C PRO A 38 -20.06 14.82 -16.25
N SER A 39 -19.33 13.87 -16.83
CA SER A 39 -19.71 12.44 -16.83
C SER A 39 -19.34 11.69 -15.54
N SER A 40 -18.33 12.18 -14.82
CA SER A 40 -17.76 11.54 -13.63
C SER A 40 -18.19 12.21 -12.31
N GLY A 41 -18.97 13.30 -12.40
CA GLY A 41 -19.33 14.14 -11.26
C GLY A 41 -18.29 15.22 -10.96
N SER A 42 -18.69 16.21 -10.16
CA SER A 42 -17.88 17.39 -9.82
C SER A 42 -16.70 17.11 -8.90
N TYR A 43 -16.60 15.90 -8.34
CA TYR A 43 -15.54 15.51 -7.41
C TYR A 43 -15.05 14.08 -7.66
N LEU A 44 -13.73 13.89 -7.57
CA LEU A 44 -13.08 12.59 -7.57
C LEU A 44 -12.29 12.37 -6.29
N LEU A 45 -12.11 11.11 -5.89
CA LEU A 45 -11.26 10.76 -4.75
C LEU A 45 -9.79 10.68 -5.19
N ALA A 46 -8.94 11.50 -4.59
CA ALA A 46 -7.51 11.53 -4.84
C ALA A 46 -6.70 11.48 -3.55
N PHE A 47 -5.49 10.92 -3.64
CA PHE A 47 -4.46 11.06 -2.62
C PHE A 47 -4.09 12.53 -2.45
N ARG A 48 -3.83 12.95 -1.21
CA ARG A 48 -3.56 14.37 -0.88
C ARG A 48 -2.26 14.88 -1.51
N SER A 49 -1.30 13.99 -1.72
CA SER A 49 0.00 14.26 -2.33
C SER A 49 0.62 12.97 -2.86
N HIS A 50 1.67 13.11 -3.66
CA HIS A 50 2.49 11.98 -4.13
C HIS A 50 3.04 11.15 -2.96
N GLN A 51 3.51 11.79 -1.88
CA GLN A 51 4.01 11.09 -0.69
C GLN A 51 2.93 10.23 -0.03
N SER A 52 1.69 10.73 0.03
CA SER A 52 0.57 9.95 0.59
C SER A 52 0.20 8.75 -0.29
N TRP A 53 0.35 8.87 -1.61
CA TRP A 53 0.17 7.76 -2.55
C TRP A 53 1.26 6.71 -2.38
N ALA A 54 2.54 7.12 -2.33
CA ALA A 54 3.68 6.22 -2.18
C ALA A 54 3.65 5.46 -0.85
N SER A 55 3.39 6.15 0.26
CA SER A 55 3.25 5.52 1.58
C SER A 55 2.07 4.53 1.62
N ALA A 56 0.96 4.86 0.94
CA ALA A 56 -0.17 3.93 0.83
C ALA A 56 0.17 2.71 -0.01
N TYR A 57 0.96 2.86 -1.09
CA TYR A 57 1.44 1.76 -1.92
C TYR A 57 2.31 0.80 -1.09
N GLU A 58 3.34 1.32 -0.44
CA GLU A 58 4.26 0.54 0.40
C GLU A 58 3.52 -0.18 1.54
N SER A 59 2.58 0.51 2.20
CA SER A 59 1.77 -0.10 3.26
C SER A 59 0.87 -1.22 2.72
N CYS A 60 0.29 -1.03 1.53
CA CYS A 60 -0.55 -2.05 0.89
C CYS A 60 0.28 -3.25 0.44
N GLU A 61 1.44 -3.00 -0.19
CA GLU A 61 2.39 -4.02 -0.62
C GLU A 61 2.86 -4.87 0.54
N SER A 62 3.32 -4.24 1.63
CA SER A 62 3.72 -4.94 2.85
C SER A 62 2.60 -5.81 3.43
N LYS A 63 1.35 -5.31 3.45
CA LYS A 63 0.20 -6.07 3.94
C LYS A 63 -0.14 -7.26 3.05
N VAL A 64 -0.19 -7.07 1.73
CA VAL A 64 -0.50 -8.14 0.76
C VAL A 64 0.58 -9.21 0.79
N LEU A 65 1.86 -8.80 0.82
CA LEU A 65 3.01 -9.70 1.00
C LEU A 65 2.86 -10.53 2.27
N SER A 66 2.68 -9.87 3.41
CA SER A 66 2.55 -10.54 4.69
C SER A 66 1.39 -11.54 4.69
N GLN A 67 0.20 -11.14 4.24
CA GLN A 67 -0.95 -12.04 4.18
C GLN A 67 -0.72 -13.23 3.24
N CYS A 68 -0.09 -13.00 2.09
CA CYS A 68 0.27 -14.07 1.17
C CYS A 68 1.27 -15.05 1.81
N GLU A 69 2.32 -14.55 2.48
CA GLU A 69 3.30 -15.39 3.16
C GLU A 69 2.69 -16.22 4.30
N HIS A 70 1.76 -15.64 5.06
CA HIS A 70 1.01 -16.38 6.10
C HIS A 70 0.17 -17.49 5.48
N GLY A 71 -0.56 -17.20 4.39
CA GLY A 71 -1.33 -18.21 3.66
C GLY A 71 -0.43 -19.29 3.06
N ALA A 72 0.71 -18.91 2.49
CA ALA A 72 1.71 -19.81 1.95
C ALA A 72 2.30 -20.72 3.02
N ARG A 73 2.58 -20.21 4.22
CA ARG A 73 3.08 -21.01 5.35
C ARG A 73 2.13 -22.15 5.70
N ILE A 74 0.82 -21.87 5.75
CA ILE A 74 -0.23 -22.87 6.00
C ILE A 74 -0.34 -23.84 4.82
N GLY A 75 -0.36 -23.34 3.58
CA GLY A 75 -0.43 -24.18 2.40
C GLY A 75 0.77 -25.13 2.26
N CYS A 76 1.98 -24.63 2.54
CA CYS A 76 3.22 -25.40 2.50
C CYS A 76 3.28 -26.45 3.60
N SER A 77 2.81 -26.17 4.82
CA SER A 77 2.77 -27.19 5.88
C SER A 77 1.81 -28.33 5.54
N VAL A 78 0.63 -28.02 4.98
CA VAL A 78 -0.32 -29.03 4.49
C VAL A 78 0.29 -29.86 3.34
N ASN A 79 0.98 -29.21 2.41
CA ASN A 79 1.63 -29.90 1.29
C ASN A 79 2.79 -30.79 1.75
N ALA A 80 3.61 -30.31 2.68
CA ALA A 80 4.70 -31.07 3.30
C ALA A 80 4.16 -32.32 4.00
N SER A 81 3.10 -32.19 4.81
CA SER A 81 2.50 -33.35 5.48
C SER A 81 1.92 -34.37 4.48
N LYS A 82 1.33 -33.90 3.37
CA LYS A 82 0.86 -34.80 2.29
C LYS A 82 2.00 -35.54 1.59
N LYS A 83 3.17 -34.91 1.45
CA LYS A 83 4.36 -35.53 0.83
C LYS A 83 5.07 -36.50 1.76
N CYS A 84 5.17 -36.17 3.04
CA CYS A 84 5.93 -36.93 4.04
C CYS A 84 5.10 -38.02 4.74
N LYS A 85 3.80 -38.12 4.48
CA LYS A 85 2.98 -39.18 5.07
C LYS A 85 3.46 -40.58 4.62
N PRO A 86 3.56 -41.56 5.54
CA PRO A 86 3.84 -42.92 5.16
C PRO A 86 2.67 -43.50 4.34
N PRO A 87 2.94 -44.48 3.45
CA PRO A 87 1.87 -45.22 2.77
C PRO A 87 0.91 -45.85 3.79
N TRP A 88 -0.40 -45.77 3.51
CA TRP A 88 -1.46 -46.23 4.40
C TRP A 88 -1.30 -47.71 4.83
N TRP A 89 -0.75 -48.55 3.94
CA TRP A 89 -0.55 -49.98 4.19
C TRP A 89 0.57 -50.28 5.21
N ARG A 90 1.52 -49.37 5.44
CA ARG A 90 2.59 -49.58 6.44
C ARG A 90 2.03 -49.76 7.85
N ASN A 91 0.94 -49.08 8.17
CA ASN A 91 0.28 -49.18 9.47
C ASN A 91 -0.52 -50.49 9.65
N LEU A 92 -0.76 -51.24 8.57
CA LEU A 92 -1.52 -52.50 8.61
C LEU A 92 -0.63 -53.73 8.80
N ILE A 93 0.66 -53.65 8.46
CA ILE A 93 1.58 -54.80 8.48
C ILE A 93 2.24 -54.97 9.87
N GLY A 94 1.90 -54.15 10.87
CA GLY A 94 2.48 -54.25 12.21
C GLY A 94 4.00 -54.04 12.26
N GLN A 95 4.58 -53.44 11.20
CA GLN A 95 5.96 -52.96 11.20
C GLN A 95 6.11 -51.84 12.25
N ARG A 96 7.35 -51.63 12.71
CA ARG A 96 7.72 -50.68 13.78
C ARG A 96 6.91 -49.37 13.72
N PRO A 97 6.54 -48.79 14.87
CA PRO A 97 5.83 -47.52 14.91
C PRO A 97 6.54 -46.51 14.00
N ALA A 98 5.76 -45.77 13.20
CA ALA A 98 6.28 -44.79 12.27
C ALA A 98 7.29 -43.89 13.01
N ASP A 99 8.47 -43.71 12.42
CA ASP A 99 9.46 -42.80 12.98
C ASP A 99 8.93 -41.37 12.86
N PHE A 100 8.34 -40.88 13.95
CA PHE A 100 7.77 -39.54 14.03
C PHE A 100 8.85 -38.48 13.80
N LYS A 101 10.10 -38.77 14.16
CA LYS A 101 11.22 -37.84 13.98
C LYS A 101 11.63 -37.75 12.52
N GLU A 102 11.76 -38.89 11.84
CA GLU A 102 12.03 -38.89 10.38
C GLU A 102 10.94 -38.15 9.59
N ARG A 103 9.68 -38.33 10.00
CA ARG A 103 8.56 -37.61 9.39
C ARG A 103 8.62 -36.11 9.66
N GLU A 104 8.87 -35.71 10.90
CA GLU A 104 9.02 -34.29 11.27
C GLU A 104 10.16 -33.64 10.47
N ASP A 105 11.33 -34.29 10.41
CA ASP A 105 12.49 -33.81 9.64
C ASP A 105 12.16 -33.68 8.13
N CYS A 106 11.35 -34.59 7.59
CA CYS A 106 10.82 -34.48 6.23
C CYS A 106 9.88 -33.28 6.07
N GLU A 107 8.92 -33.13 6.98
CA GLU A 107 7.90 -32.08 6.91
C GLU A 107 8.53 -30.68 7.03
N VAL A 108 9.52 -30.51 7.92
CA VAL A 108 10.28 -29.26 8.07
C VAL A 108 11.00 -28.91 6.77
N ARG A 109 11.75 -29.85 6.18
CA ARG A 109 12.52 -29.60 4.96
C ARG A 109 11.63 -29.30 3.75
N GLU A 110 10.56 -30.07 3.56
CA GLU A 110 9.60 -29.85 2.47
C GLU A 110 8.84 -28.53 2.63
N MET A 111 8.49 -28.16 3.87
CA MET A 111 7.84 -26.90 4.17
C MET A 111 8.77 -25.71 3.88
N GLU A 112 10.03 -25.75 4.33
CA GLU A 112 11.01 -24.69 4.09
C GLU A 112 11.28 -24.48 2.60
N ALA A 113 11.51 -25.57 1.86
CA ALA A 113 11.71 -25.52 0.42
C ALA A 113 10.49 -24.94 -0.31
N CYS A 114 9.28 -25.33 0.09
CA CYS A 114 8.04 -24.77 -0.45
C CYS A 114 7.91 -23.27 -0.14
N LEU A 115 8.24 -22.86 1.10
CA LEU A 115 8.06 -21.48 1.54
C LEU A 115 9.00 -20.51 0.82
N ILE A 116 10.24 -20.91 0.53
CA ILE A 116 11.19 -20.10 -0.25
C ILE A 116 10.58 -19.77 -1.62
N VAL A 117 10.11 -20.78 -2.35
CA VAL A 117 9.46 -20.60 -3.66
C VAL A 117 8.17 -19.78 -3.55
N ALA A 118 7.42 -19.96 -2.46
CA ALA A 118 6.17 -19.25 -2.26
C ALA A 118 6.39 -17.74 -1.97
N LYS A 119 7.48 -17.35 -1.31
CA LYS A 119 7.81 -15.94 -1.07
C LYS A 119 8.00 -15.16 -2.37
N ASP A 120 8.73 -15.71 -3.33
CA ASP A 120 8.91 -15.08 -4.65
C ASP A 120 7.57 -14.93 -5.38
N LYS A 121 6.71 -15.95 -5.30
CA LYS A 121 5.35 -15.89 -5.86
C LYS A 121 4.48 -14.85 -5.16
N CYS A 122 4.62 -14.70 -3.84
CA CYS A 122 3.92 -13.67 -3.08
C CYS A 122 4.35 -12.26 -3.47
N ALA A 123 5.62 -12.04 -3.76
CA ALA A 123 6.11 -10.76 -4.30
C ALA A 123 5.50 -10.43 -5.66
N GLY A 124 5.49 -11.39 -6.59
CA GLY A 124 4.83 -11.21 -7.89
C GLY A 124 3.32 -10.94 -7.73
N PHE A 125 2.65 -11.72 -6.88
CA PHE A 125 1.23 -11.53 -6.58
C PHE A 125 0.93 -10.14 -6.01
N ALA A 126 1.75 -9.64 -5.08
CA ALA A 126 1.56 -8.31 -4.51
C ALA A 126 1.66 -7.23 -5.58
N LYS A 127 2.71 -7.25 -6.42
CA LYS A 127 2.88 -6.32 -7.53
C LYS A 127 1.70 -6.35 -8.50
N ASP A 128 1.29 -7.53 -8.95
CA ASP A 128 0.19 -7.70 -9.91
C ASP A 128 -1.14 -7.16 -9.37
N ARG A 129 -1.43 -7.38 -8.09
CA ARG A 129 -2.67 -6.91 -7.45
C ARG A 129 -2.69 -5.40 -7.22
N LEU A 130 -1.53 -4.79 -7.00
CA LEU A 130 -1.43 -3.37 -6.69
C LEU A 130 -1.27 -2.51 -7.94
N LEU A 131 -0.76 -3.07 -9.04
CA LEU A 131 -0.43 -2.34 -10.27
C LEU A 131 -1.59 -1.47 -10.75
N ARG A 132 -2.71 -2.07 -11.14
CA ARG A 132 -3.86 -1.34 -11.71
C ARG A 132 -4.48 -0.35 -10.73
N PRO A 133 -4.85 -0.74 -9.49
CA PRO A 133 -5.48 0.19 -8.54
C PRO A 133 -4.64 1.41 -8.19
N PHE A 134 -3.30 1.27 -8.16
CA PHE A 134 -2.41 2.39 -7.85
C PHE A 134 -2.00 3.20 -9.07
N GLN A 135 -1.90 2.61 -10.25
CA GLN A 135 -1.69 3.33 -11.51
C GLN A 135 -2.86 4.26 -11.86
N ASP A 136 -4.09 3.76 -11.69
CA ASP A 136 -5.30 4.53 -11.97
C ASP A 136 -5.70 5.49 -10.84
N ALA A 137 -5.02 5.43 -9.70
CA ALA A 137 -5.30 6.31 -8.58
C ALA A 137 -4.97 7.77 -8.93
N ARG A 138 -5.85 8.68 -8.49
CA ARG A 138 -5.65 10.11 -8.62
C ARG A 138 -4.77 10.64 -7.50
N ILE A 139 -3.90 11.58 -7.85
CA ILE A 139 -3.05 12.32 -6.91
C ILE A 139 -3.40 13.81 -7.07
N ALA A 140 -3.69 14.48 -5.96
CA ALA A 140 -3.90 15.92 -5.94
C ALA A 140 -2.57 16.63 -6.22
N GLY A 141 -2.58 17.58 -7.15
CA GLY A 141 -1.45 18.41 -7.54
C GLY A 141 -1.88 19.85 -7.79
N ARG A 142 -0.92 20.77 -7.90
CA ARG A 142 -1.19 22.09 -8.51
C ARG A 142 -1.02 22.03 -10.03
N VAL A 143 -0.03 21.25 -10.47
CA VAL A 143 0.43 21.14 -11.86
C VAL A 143 0.89 19.70 -12.06
N GLY A 144 0.54 19.08 -13.19
CA GLY A 144 1.00 17.72 -13.49
C GLY A 144 2.52 17.67 -13.68
N PRO A 145 3.20 16.53 -13.49
CA PRO A 145 4.66 16.40 -13.64
C PRO A 145 5.18 16.91 -15.00
N LYS A 146 4.48 16.62 -16.11
CA LYS A 146 4.81 17.11 -17.46
C LYS A 146 4.69 18.63 -17.61
N GLU A 147 3.88 19.23 -16.78
CA GLU A 147 3.50 20.64 -16.84
C GLU A 147 4.40 21.45 -15.89
N VAL A 148 4.87 20.81 -14.80
CA VAL A 148 6.02 21.26 -14.00
C VAL A 148 7.29 21.22 -14.83
N GLU A 149 7.54 20.16 -15.60
CA GLU A 149 8.70 20.06 -16.50
C GLU A 149 8.72 21.22 -17.50
N LYS A 150 7.58 21.51 -18.14
CA LYS A 150 7.42 22.68 -19.03
C LYS A 150 7.65 24.01 -18.31
N LEU A 151 7.15 24.17 -17.09
CA LEU A 151 7.35 25.37 -16.27
C LEU A 151 8.81 25.58 -15.87
N VAL A 152 9.49 24.50 -15.47
CA VAL A 152 10.92 24.52 -15.13
C VAL A 152 11.74 24.86 -16.37
N CYS A 153 11.47 24.20 -17.50
CA CYS A 153 12.10 24.55 -18.78
C CYS A 153 11.89 26.03 -19.12
N TRP A 154 10.65 26.55 -19.01
CA TRP A 154 10.36 27.95 -19.27
C TRP A 154 11.11 28.92 -18.34
N ALA A 155 11.17 28.62 -17.03
CA ALA A 155 11.92 29.41 -16.06
C ALA A 155 13.43 29.40 -16.35
N SER A 156 13.96 28.35 -16.97
CA SER A 156 15.38 28.24 -17.36
C SER A 156 15.71 28.93 -18.69
N LEU A 157 14.74 29.33 -19.51
CA LEU A 157 14.99 30.04 -20.76
C LEU A 157 15.46 31.49 -20.54
N PRO A 158 16.28 32.07 -21.43
CA PRO A 158 16.60 33.48 -21.42
C PRO A 158 15.34 34.35 -21.65
N GLU A 159 15.35 35.57 -21.12
CA GLU A 159 14.19 36.48 -21.13
C GLU A 159 13.62 36.77 -22.52
N THR A 160 14.50 36.85 -23.53
CA THR A 160 14.16 37.04 -24.95
C THR A 160 13.48 35.84 -25.58
N GLU A 161 13.76 34.62 -25.10
CA GLU A 161 13.08 33.41 -25.54
C GLU A 161 11.74 33.26 -24.81
N ARG A 162 11.70 33.58 -23.50
CA ARG A 162 10.44 33.53 -22.73
C ARG A 162 9.33 34.41 -23.30
N SER A 163 9.66 35.57 -23.90
CA SER A 163 8.69 36.43 -24.59
C SER A 163 8.19 35.80 -25.90
N LEU A 164 9.09 35.24 -26.71
CA LEU A 164 8.76 34.56 -27.97
C LEU A 164 7.89 33.31 -27.76
N TRP A 165 8.17 32.55 -26.71
CA TRP A 165 7.35 31.40 -26.30
C TRP A 165 5.98 31.82 -25.74
N ARG A 166 5.86 33.03 -25.16
CA ARG A 166 4.58 33.58 -24.67
C ARG A 166 3.62 33.87 -25.83
N ASP A 167 4.16 34.31 -26.96
CA ASP A 167 3.41 34.60 -28.18
C ASP A 167 3.03 33.30 -28.93
N LEU A 168 3.87 32.26 -28.84
CA LEU A 168 3.65 30.95 -29.49
C LEU A 168 2.70 30.02 -28.73
N ILE A 169 2.68 30.06 -27.39
CA ILE A 169 1.84 29.17 -26.56
C ILE A 169 0.46 29.77 -26.29
N GLY A 170 0.24 31.06 -26.59
CA GLY A 170 -1.00 31.76 -26.35
C GLY A 170 -1.16 32.20 -24.89
N SER A 171 -1.75 33.39 -24.68
CA SER A 171 -1.99 33.98 -23.34
C SER A 171 -3.01 33.22 -22.48
N GLU A 172 -3.54 32.11 -22.97
CA GLU A 172 -4.45 31.21 -22.27
C GLU A 172 -3.83 30.58 -21.01
N TRP A 173 -2.49 30.48 -20.95
CA TRP A 173 -1.76 30.10 -19.73
C TRP A 173 -1.68 31.21 -18.67
N LEU A 174 -1.85 32.47 -19.08
CA LEU A 174 -1.80 33.66 -18.22
C LEU A 174 -3.21 34.13 -17.82
N GLY A 175 -4.22 33.28 -18.00
CA GLY A 175 -5.53 33.48 -17.41
C GLY A 175 -5.39 33.45 -15.88
N GLU A 176 -5.45 34.62 -15.27
CA GLU A 176 -5.52 34.91 -13.84
C GLU A 176 -6.86 34.40 -13.22
N ARG A 177 -7.27 33.19 -13.61
CA ARG A 177 -8.45 32.48 -13.13
C ARG A 177 -7.98 31.38 -12.18
N GLU A 178 -7.97 31.72 -10.90
CA GLU A 178 -7.91 30.80 -9.77
C GLU A 178 -6.75 29.78 -9.78
N PHE A 179 -5.60 30.23 -9.28
CA PHE A 179 -4.53 29.43 -8.69
C PHE A 179 -4.98 28.53 -7.49
N ARG A 180 -6.30 28.35 -7.32
CA ARG A 180 -7.02 27.67 -6.24
C ARG A 180 -7.69 26.37 -6.70
N VAL A 181 -7.65 26.04 -8.00
CA VAL A 181 -8.09 24.74 -8.49
C VAL A 181 -6.97 23.73 -8.18
N ARG A 182 -7.16 22.88 -7.17
CA ARG A 182 -6.35 21.66 -7.02
C ARG A 182 -6.63 20.80 -8.24
N THR A 183 -5.68 20.77 -9.17
CA THR A 183 -5.72 19.83 -10.29
C THR A 183 -5.43 18.42 -9.76
N ASN A 184 -5.70 17.41 -10.59
CA ASN A 184 -5.36 16.02 -10.28
C ASN A 184 -4.79 15.35 -11.52
N TYR A 185 -3.94 14.35 -11.30
CA TYR A 185 -3.34 13.55 -12.37
C TYR A 185 -3.38 12.07 -11.97
N ARG A 186 -3.26 11.16 -12.94
CA ARG A 186 -3.16 9.72 -12.62
C ARG A 186 -1.72 9.41 -12.21
N ALA A 187 -1.54 8.50 -11.27
CA ALA A 187 -0.19 8.04 -10.93
C ALA A 187 0.54 7.47 -12.15
N ALA A 188 -0.17 6.84 -13.09
CA ALA A 188 0.39 6.40 -14.37
C ALA A 188 1.07 7.52 -15.18
N ASP A 189 0.64 8.78 -15.03
CA ASP A 189 1.22 9.92 -15.75
C ASP A 189 2.63 10.28 -15.24
N LEU A 190 2.98 9.88 -14.01
CA LEU A 190 4.34 9.98 -13.46
C LEU A 190 5.28 8.93 -14.06
N LEU A 191 4.74 7.73 -14.37
CA LEU A 191 5.50 6.57 -14.85
C LEU A 191 6.11 6.74 -16.26
N GLY A 192 5.87 7.89 -16.89
CA GLY A 192 6.48 8.25 -18.18
C GLY A 192 7.65 9.24 -18.09
N SER A 193 7.97 9.82 -16.92
CA SER A 193 8.87 10.99 -16.79
C SER A 193 10.09 10.82 -15.84
N ASP A 194 10.04 10.03 -14.77
CA ASP A 194 11.09 9.91 -13.73
C ASP A 194 11.70 8.49 -13.48
N ASN A 195 13.00 8.28 -13.71
CA ASN A 195 13.63 6.95 -13.50
C ASN A 195 13.50 6.36 -12.07
N ASN A 196 13.14 7.15 -11.06
CA ASN A 196 12.84 6.67 -9.71
C ASN A 196 11.58 5.78 -9.62
N TYR A 197 10.61 5.91 -10.53
CA TYR A 197 9.38 5.10 -10.46
C TYR A 197 9.58 3.64 -10.87
N LYS A 198 10.65 3.34 -11.62
CA LYS A 198 11.00 1.96 -11.98
C LYS A 198 11.33 1.13 -10.74
N ARG A 199 11.66 1.76 -9.61
CA ARG A 199 11.92 1.08 -8.34
C ARG A 199 10.66 0.55 -7.65
N PHE A 200 9.49 1.14 -7.92
CA PHE A 200 8.23 0.73 -7.30
C PHE A 200 7.46 -0.32 -8.11
N LEU A 201 7.79 -0.44 -9.41
CA LEU A 201 7.12 -1.37 -10.34
C LEU A 201 8.07 -2.37 -11.03
N GLY A 202 9.38 -2.28 -10.77
CA GLY A 202 10.42 -3.22 -11.20
C GLY A 202 10.62 -4.33 -10.19
#